data_AF-A0A2E7RM46-F1
#
_entry.id   AF-A0A2E7RM46-F1
#
_cell.length_a   1.000
_cell.length_b   1.000
_cell.length_c   1.000
_cell.angle_alpha   90.00
_cell.angle_beta   90.00
_cell.angle_gamma   90.00
#
_symmetry.space_group_name_H-M   'P 1'
#
loop_
_entity.id
_entity.type
_entity.pdbx_description
1 polymer ?
#
loop_
_entity_poly.entity_id
_entity_poly.type
_entity_poly.pdbx_seq_one_letter_code
_entity_poly.pdbx_strand_id
1 'polypeptide(L)'
;MQDKRGKWQTVINPIGIPAGKNKTVVTDLTGKFLSASRKVRIMTDMQVYWDRAFFTVGKQEVPTVVTELRPQTATLQYLGFPKLYRPTPHSPHLYNYTQIDKKQRWRDMGGFYTRYGKAAELLTERDDQLVVMNAGDEITVTFSADNLPDLPVGWQRSFILFSDGWVKDADINTLASQTVEPLPFHQMSDYPPPEDYPAELRAYNLEYNTRRVKHVLPPLEE
;
A
#
# COMPACT_ATOMS: atom_id res chain seq x y z
N MET A 1 21.29 -21.37 -5.47
CA MET A 1 21.65 -21.99 -6.77
C MET A 1 22.79 -22.97 -6.58
N GLN A 2 22.98 -23.94 -7.48
CA GLN A 2 24.12 -24.86 -7.41
C GLN A 2 25.33 -24.34 -8.18
N ASP A 3 26.51 -24.37 -7.56
CA ASP A 3 27.78 -24.13 -8.23
C ASP A 3 28.20 -25.31 -9.12
N LYS A 4 29.36 -25.20 -9.79
CA LYS A 4 29.89 -26.24 -10.70
C LYS A 4 30.16 -27.59 -10.00
N ARG A 5 30.26 -27.62 -8.67
CA ARG A 5 30.45 -28.83 -7.85
C ARG A 5 29.14 -29.36 -7.27
N GLY A 6 28.00 -28.74 -7.62
CA GLY A 6 26.68 -29.13 -7.13
C GLY A 6 26.35 -28.61 -5.72
N LYS A 7 27.24 -27.83 -5.09
CA LYS A 7 27.01 -27.26 -3.75
C LYS A 7 26.06 -26.07 -3.84
N TRP A 8 25.14 -25.98 -2.90
CA TRP A 8 24.17 -24.88 -2.81
C TRP A 8 24.85 -23.62 -2.30
N GLN A 9 24.63 -22.52 -3.03
CA GLN A 9 25.09 -21.17 -2.70
C GLN A 9 23.90 -20.20 -2.72
N THR A 10 23.85 -19.30 -1.77
CA THR A 10 22.88 -18.19 -1.74
C THR A 10 23.33 -17.12 -2.73
N VAL A 11 22.44 -16.70 -3.64
CA VAL A 11 22.75 -15.73 -4.71
C VAL A 11 21.90 -14.45 -4.64
N ILE A 12 20.86 -14.46 -3.82
CA ILE A 12 19.98 -13.33 -3.51
C ILE A 12 19.68 -13.43 -2.02
N ASN A 13 19.95 -12.37 -1.26
CA ASN A 13 19.62 -12.29 0.16
C ASN A 13 19.39 -10.83 0.58
N PRO A 14 18.19 -10.46 1.06
CA PRO A 14 16.97 -11.28 1.12
C PRO A 14 16.26 -11.39 -0.24
N ILE A 15 15.46 -12.43 -0.45
CA ILE A 15 14.51 -12.51 -1.59
C ILE A 15 13.18 -11.78 -1.30
N GLY A 16 12.96 -11.39 -0.05
CA GLY A 16 11.67 -10.92 0.47
C GLY A 16 10.72 -12.05 0.87
N ILE A 17 9.56 -11.70 1.41
CA ILE A 17 8.48 -12.65 1.77
C ILE A 17 7.15 -12.15 1.20
N PRO A 18 6.22 -13.03 0.83
CA PRO A 18 4.87 -12.61 0.47
C PRO A 18 4.16 -12.06 1.72
N ALA A 19 3.92 -10.75 1.77
CA ALA A 19 3.17 -10.12 2.86
C ALA A 19 1.65 -10.21 2.60
N GLY A 20 0.92 -10.81 3.56
CA GLY A 20 -0.54 -10.76 3.61
C GLY A 20 -1.28 -11.84 2.80
N LYS A 21 -2.17 -11.40 1.91
CA LYS A 21 -3.12 -12.22 1.13
C LYS A 21 -2.43 -12.94 -0.04
N ASN A 22 -3.18 -13.47 -1.02
CA ASN A 22 -2.61 -14.01 -2.25
C ASN A 22 -1.70 -12.96 -2.92
N LYS A 23 -0.40 -13.27 -3.02
CA LYS A 23 0.61 -12.40 -3.64
C LYS A 23 1.47 -13.21 -4.60
N THR A 24 1.82 -12.56 -5.70
CA THR A 24 2.88 -13.03 -6.61
C THR A 24 4.19 -12.36 -6.20
N VAL A 25 5.20 -13.16 -5.88
CA VAL A 25 6.57 -12.67 -5.65
C VAL A 25 7.35 -12.83 -6.95
N VAL A 26 7.88 -11.72 -7.47
CA VAL A 26 8.71 -11.73 -8.67
C VAL A 26 10.17 -11.59 -8.25
N THR A 27 11.02 -12.49 -8.73
CA THR A 27 12.45 -12.48 -8.42
C THR A 27 13.24 -12.57 -9.72
N ASP A 28 14.07 -11.56 -9.99
CA ASP A 28 14.95 -11.57 -11.16
C ASP A 28 16.12 -12.54 -10.95
N LEU A 29 16.12 -13.61 -11.74
CA LEU A 29 17.17 -14.64 -11.74
C LEU A 29 18.24 -14.41 -12.82
N THR A 30 18.18 -13.29 -13.54
CA THR A 30 19.14 -12.95 -14.59
C THR A 30 20.56 -12.91 -14.03
N GLY A 31 21.47 -13.67 -14.65
CA GLY A 31 22.86 -13.78 -14.21
C GLY A 31 23.07 -14.48 -12.86
N LYS A 32 22.04 -15.07 -12.24
CA LYS A 32 22.14 -15.69 -10.90
C LYS A 32 22.51 -17.18 -10.91
N PHE A 33 22.47 -17.84 -12.07
CA PHE A 33 22.85 -19.25 -12.19
C PHE A 33 24.38 -19.41 -12.23
N LEU A 34 24.93 -20.12 -11.24
CA LEU A 34 26.39 -20.29 -11.04
C LEU A 34 27.01 -21.42 -11.88
N SER A 35 26.19 -22.18 -12.59
CA SER A 35 26.61 -23.34 -13.39
C SER A 35 25.55 -23.67 -14.45
N ALA A 36 25.71 -24.80 -15.15
CA ALA A 36 24.68 -25.34 -16.03
C ALA A 36 23.42 -25.82 -15.26
N SER A 37 23.49 -25.99 -13.93
CA SER A 37 22.33 -26.36 -13.12
C SER A 37 21.25 -25.27 -13.19
N ARG A 38 19.99 -25.69 -13.33
CA ARG A 38 18.79 -24.83 -13.29
C ARG A 38 17.91 -25.10 -12.08
N LYS A 39 18.46 -25.78 -11.06
CA LYS A 39 17.75 -26.03 -9.81
C LYS A 39 17.74 -24.76 -8.95
N VAL A 40 16.54 -24.30 -8.64
CA VAL A 40 16.28 -23.19 -7.71
C VAL A 40 15.89 -23.79 -6.36
N ARG A 41 16.43 -23.21 -5.28
CA ARG A 41 16.03 -23.53 -3.92
C ARG A 41 15.70 -22.23 -3.22
N ILE A 42 14.48 -22.14 -2.71
CA ILE A 42 14.03 -21.09 -1.81
C ILE A 42 14.13 -21.66 -0.40
N MET A 43 14.78 -20.91 0.48
CA MET A 43 14.89 -21.24 1.91
C MET A 43 14.19 -20.13 2.69
N THR A 44 13.32 -20.51 3.61
CA THR A 44 12.63 -19.60 4.51
C THR A 44 12.43 -20.30 5.84
N ASP A 45 12.44 -19.50 6.90
CA ASP A 45 12.06 -19.85 8.26
C ASP A 45 10.56 -19.62 8.53
N MET A 46 9.81 -19.14 7.53
CA MET A 46 8.37 -18.91 7.61
C MET A 46 7.56 -20.06 7.01
N GLN A 47 6.33 -20.24 7.51
CA GLN A 47 5.36 -21.15 6.92
C GLN A 47 4.73 -20.51 5.68
N VAL A 48 5.31 -20.75 4.52
CA VAL A 48 4.80 -20.25 3.23
C VAL A 48 4.23 -21.39 2.40
N TYR A 49 2.96 -21.25 2.00
CA TYR A 49 2.29 -22.17 1.10
C TYR A 49 2.33 -21.62 -0.33
N TRP A 50 3.03 -22.34 -1.21
CA TRP A 50 3.16 -21.98 -2.62
C TRP A 50 2.07 -22.69 -3.43
N ASP A 51 1.16 -21.94 -4.04
CA ASP A 51 0.14 -22.50 -4.94
C ASP A 51 0.73 -22.84 -6.32
N ARG A 52 1.48 -21.90 -6.90
CA ARG A 52 2.03 -22.03 -8.26
C ARG A 52 3.39 -21.37 -8.37
N ALA A 53 4.24 -21.93 -9.21
CA ALA A 53 5.51 -21.34 -9.62
C ALA A 53 5.54 -21.20 -11.14
N PHE A 54 5.94 -20.02 -11.60
CA PHE A 54 6.10 -19.71 -13.02
C PHE A 54 7.49 -19.15 -13.24
N PHE A 55 8.00 -19.29 -14.46
CA PHE A 55 9.23 -18.65 -14.88
C PHE A 55 9.07 -18.15 -16.32
N THR A 56 9.84 -17.12 -16.64
CA THR A 56 9.98 -16.63 -18.01
C THR A 56 11.47 -16.65 -18.34
N VAL A 57 11.78 -16.80 -19.63
CA VAL A 57 13.16 -16.73 -20.13
C VAL A 57 13.22 -15.71 -21.25
N GLY A 58 14.29 -14.91 -21.26
CA GLY A 58 14.46 -13.83 -22.22
C GLY A 58 13.53 -12.64 -21.97
N LYS A 59 13.60 -11.66 -22.87
CA LYS A 59 12.63 -10.56 -22.91
C LYS A 59 11.38 -11.06 -23.63
N GLN A 60 10.23 -10.98 -22.98
CA GLN A 60 8.96 -11.15 -23.67
C GLN A 60 8.47 -9.76 -24.09
N GLU A 61 8.53 -9.48 -25.38
CA GLU A 61 7.90 -8.30 -25.95
C GLU A 61 6.40 -8.58 -26.09
N VAL A 62 5.66 -8.30 -25.03
CA VAL A 62 4.21 -8.28 -25.06
C VAL A 62 3.78 -6.83 -25.28
N PRO A 63 3.14 -6.50 -26.42
CA PRO A 63 2.61 -5.16 -26.65
C PRO A 63 1.74 -4.73 -25.46
N THR A 64 2.18 -3.69 -24.77
CA THR A 64 1.51 -3.17 -23.57
C THR A 64 1.31 -1.68 -23.76
N VAL A 65 0.07 -1.22 -23.55
CA VAL A 65 -0.27 0.20 -23.55
C VAL A 65 -0.63 0.58 -22.11
N VAL A 66 0.12 1.51 -21.54
CA VAL A 66 -0.15 2.07 -20.21
C VAL A 66 -0.77 3.45 -20.40
N THR A 67 -1.96 3.64 -19.85
CA THR A 67 -2.64 4.94 -19.79
C THR A 67 -2.75 5.34 -18.34
N GLU A 68 -2.08 6.42 -17.96
CA GLU A 68 -2.19 6.98 -16.61
C GLU A 68 -3.44 7.84 -16.51
N LEU A 69 -4.27 7.57 -15.51
CA LEU A 69 -5.44 8.36 -15.20
C LEU A 69 -5.22 9.07 -13.86
N ARG A 70 -5.53 10.37 -13.84
CA ARG A 70 -5.64 11.14 -12.60
C ARG A 70 -7.06 10.97 -12.03
N PRO A 71 -7.23 10.95 -10.69
CA PRO A 71 -8.55 10.94 -10.09
C PRO A 71 -9.39 12.12 -10.60
N GLN A 72 -10.58 11.84 -11.15
CA GLN A 72 -11.54 12.88 -11.54
C GLN A 72 -12.22 13.47 -10.31
N THR A 73 -12.56 12.62 -9.34
CA THR A 73 -13.06 13.05 -8.04
C THR A 73 -12.39 12.23 -6.95
N ALA A 74 -12.26 12.85 -5.79
CA ALA A 74 -11.85 12.18 -4.56
C ALA A 74 -12.62 12.81 -3.39
N THR A 75 -13.34 11.98 -2.63
CA THR A 75 -14.13 12.41 -1.48
C THR A 75 -13.69 11.65 -0.24
N LEU A 76 -13.09 12.38 0.71
CA LEU A 76 -12.71 11.85 2.01
C LEU A 76 -13.90 11.93 2.97
N GLN A 77 -14.18 10.85 3.68
CA GLN A 77 -15.27 10.76 4.65
C GLN A 77 -14.94 9.81 5.79
N TYR A 78 -15.69 9.91 6.89
CA TYR A 78 -15.74 8.83 7.87
C TYR A 78 -16.73 7.76 7.39
N LEU A 79 -16.21 6.61 6.97
CA LEU A 79 -17.04 5.45 6.69
C LEU A 79 -17.38 4.72 8.00
N GLY A 80 -16.36 4.43 8.80
CA GLY A 80 -16.35 3.39 9.82
C GLY A 80 -15.66 2.14 9.29
N PHE A 81 -16.03 0.98 9.82
CA PHE A 81 -15.33 -0.28 9.57
C PHE A 81 -16.26 -1.28 8.90
N PRO A 82 -16.06 -1.60 7.61
CA PRO A 82 -16.80 -2.66 6.94
C PRO A 82 -16.66 -4.00 7.66
N LYS A 83 -17.74 -4.77 7.69
CA LYS A 83 -17.72 -6.09 8.33
C LYS A 83 -16.76 -7.02 7.60
N LEU A 84 -15.82 -7.57 8.35
CA LEU A 84 -14.88 -8.57 7.87
C LEU A 84 -15.58 -9.90 7.67
N TYR A 85 -15.31 -10.58 6.56
CA TYR A 85 -15.75 -11.97 6.35
C TYR A 85 -14.71 -12.75 5.56
N ARG A 86 -14.85 -14.07 5.52
CA ARG A 86 -14.04 -14.96 4.67
C ARG A 86 -14.97 -15.89 3.91
N PRO A 87 -14.88 -15.96 2.56
CA PRO A 87 -15.64 -16.94 1.79
C PRO A 87 -15.39 -18.40 2.19
N THR A 88 -14.15 -18.73 2.58
CA THR A 88 -13.73 -20.04 3.10
C THR A 88 -12.73 -19.87 4.26
N PRO A 89 -12.51 -20.89 5.12
CA PRO A 89 -11.57 -20.77 6.25
C PRO A 89 -10.15 -20.35 5.87
N HIS A 90 -9.69 -20.75 4.68
CA HIS A 90 -8.35 -20.47 4.14
C HIS A 90 -8.31 -19.27 3.18
N SER A 91 -9.46 -18.70 2.83
CA SER A 91 -9.49 -17.53 1.95
C SER A 91 -9.01 -16.27 2.66
N PRO A 92 -8.48 -15.29 1.92
CA PRO A 92 -8.20 -13.97 2.47
C PRO A 92 -9.45 -13.30 3.03
N HIS A 93 -9.28 -12.44 4.03
CA HIS A 93 -10.37 -11.58 4.49
C HIS A 93 -10.90 -10.68 3.39
N LEU A 94 -12.23 -10.56 3.30
CA LEU A 94 -12.96 -9.61 2.48
C LEU A 94 -13.79 -8.67 3.38
N TYR A 95 -14.30 -7.60 2.79
CA TYR A 95 -15.00 -6.53 3.50
C TYR A 95 -16.38 -6.34 2.90
N ASN A 96 -17.44 -6.47 3.71
CA ASN A 96 -18.80 -6.22 3.27
C ASN A 96 -19.17 -4.74 3.53
N TYR A 97 -19.16 -3.95 2.47
CA TYR A 97 -19.48 -2.52 2.50
C TYR A 97 -20.97 -2.22 2.74
N THR A 98 -21.85 -3.23 2.70
CA THR A 98 -23.27 -3.04 3.07
C THR A 98 -23.48 -3.14 4.59
N GLN A 99 -22.47 -3.55 5.35
CA GLN A 99 -22.53 -3.71 6.81
C GLN A 99 -21.37 -2.93 7.43
N ILE A 100 -21.65 -1.70 7.85
CA ILE A 100 -20.65 -0.78 8.39
C ILE A 100 -20.83 -0.67 9.91
N ASP A 101 -19.75 -0.92 10.64
CA ASP A 101 -19.65 -0.71 12.07
C ASP A 101 -18.98 0.64 12.34
N LYS A 102 -19.67 1.55 13.02
CA LYS A 102 -19.15 2.89 13.34
C LYS A 102 -18.54 2.98 14.75
N LYS A 103 -18.48 1.87 15.49
CA LYS A 103 -17.81 1.87 16.79
C LYS A 103 -16.32 2.03 16.59
N GLN A 104 -15.70 2.82 17.46
CA GLN A 104 -14.25 2.97 17.47
C GLN A 104 -13.60 1.60 17.74
N ARG A 105 -12.71 1.16 16.83
CA ARG A 105 -12.00 -0.12 16.95
C ARG A 105 -10.58 0.02 17.48
N TRP A 106 -9.95 1.15 17.18
CA TRP A 106 -8.55 1.39 17.49
C TRP A 106 -8.40 2.71 18.20
N ARG A 107 -7.30 2.86 18.95
CA ARG A 107 -6.93 4.14 19.53
C ARG A 107 -6.62 5.11 18.41
N ASP A 108 -7.21 6.28 18.48
CA ASP A 108 -6.95 7.34 17.50
C ASP A 108 -5.59 7.98 17.80
N MET A 109 -4.80 8.25 16.76
CA MET A 109 -3.63 9.11 16.92
C MET A 109 -4.11 10.56 16.99
N GLY A 110 -3.67 11.31 18.00
CA GLY A 110 -4.06 12.71 18.17
C GLY A 110 -3.36 13.62 17.14
N GLY A 111 -4.01 14.71 16.78
CA GLY A 111 -3.42 15.74 15.91
C GLY A 111 -4.40 16.28 14.88
N PHE A 112 -3.86 16.81 13.80
CA PHE A 112 -4.61 17.43 12.72
C PHE A 112 -4.63 16.53 11.50
N TYR A 113 -5.83 16.25 11.03
CA TYR A 113 -6.09 15.40 9.88
C TYR A 113 -6.77 16.21 8.78
N THR A 114 -6.71 15.69 7.55
CA THR A 114 -7.40 16.30 6.42
C THR A 114 -8.89 16.37 6.70
N ARG A 115 -9.49 17.53 6.39
CA ARG A 115 -10.93 17.78 6.48
C ARG A 115 -11.70 16.82 5.56
N TYR A 116 -12.90 16.43 5.98
CA TYR A 116 -13.79 15.67 5.10
C TYR A 116 -14.29 16.49 3.92
N GLY A 117 -14.67 15.80 2.85
CA GLY A 117 -15.13 16.38 1.60
C GLY A 117 -14.15 16.18 0.46
N LYS A 118 -14.12 17.14 -0.47
CA LYS A 118 -13.31 17.04 -1.69
C LYS A 118 -11.81 17.07 -1.36
N ALA A 119 -11.07 16.12 -1.92
CA ALA A 119 -9.63 15.97 -1.75
C ALA A 119 -8.90 15.67 -3.07
N ALA A 120 -9.55 15.85 -4.23
CA ALA A 120 -8.96 15.51 -5.53
C ALA A 120 -7.67 16.29 -5.83
N GLU A 121 -7.60 17.54 -5.40
CA GLU A 121 -6.43 18.41 -5.57
C GLU A 121 -5.18 17.81 -4.90
N LEU A 122 -5.34 17.18 -3.73
CA LEU A 122 -4.27 16.50 -2.99
C LEU A 122 -3.84 15.17 -3.61
N LEU A 123 -4.56 14.65 -4.60
CA LEU A 123 -4.25 13.38 -5.27
C LEU A 123 -3.83 13.57 -6.73
N THR A 124 -3.63 14.83 -7.16
CA THR A 124 -3.30 15.14 -8.55
C THR A 124 -1.82 14.93 -8.83
N GLU A 125 -0.95 15.25 -7.87
CA GLU A 125 0.49 15.07 -8.01
C GLU A 125 1.05 14.23 -6.87
N ARG A 126 2.23 13.63 -7.09
CA ARG A 126 2.99 12.94 -6.04
C ARG A 126 3.93 13.95 -5.38
N ASP A 127 3.35 14.82 -4.58
CA ASP A 127 4.06 15.77 -3.75
C ASP A 127 3.93 15.39 -2.26
N ASP A 128 4.34 16.29 -1.37
CA ASP A 128 4.28 16.10 0.07
C ASP A 128 2.97 16.63 0.70
N GLN A 129 1.95 16.95 -0.12
CA GLN A 129 0.62 17.36 0.34
C GLN A 129 -0.31 16.14 0.49
N LEU A 130 -0.28 15.55 1.68
CA LEU A 130 -0.93 14.27 1.93
C LEU A 130 -2.45 14.37 2.14
N VAL A 131 -3.19 13.30 1.85
CA VAL A 131 -4.48 13.07 2.52
C VAL A 131 -4.21 12.33 3.83
N VAL A 132 -4.27 13.05 4.95
CA VAL A 132 -4.01 12.51 6.28
C VAL A 132 -5.29 11.87 6.82
N MET A 133 -5.28 10.54 6.88
CA MET A 133 -6.43 9.70 7.27
C MET A 133 -6.23 9.05 8.64
N ASN A 134 -7.33 8.86 9.37
CA ASN A 134 -7.38 8.12 10.62
C ASN A 134 -8.18 6.81 10.45
N ALA A 135 -8.15 5.97 11.48
CA ALA A 135 -8.95 4.75 11.56
C ALA A 135 -10.43 4.98 11.20
N GLY A 136 -10.92 4.24 10.20
CA GLY A 136 -12.33 4.30 9.76
C GLY A 136 -12.61 5.39 8.72
N ASP A 137 -11.63 6.23 8.38
CA ASP A 137 -11.75 7.10 7.23
C ASP A 137 -11.64 6.31 5.93
N GLU A 138 -12.30 6.83 4.90
CA GLU A 138 -12.27 6.31 3.54
C GLU A 138 -12.15 7.48 2.56
N ILE A 139 -11.37 7.28 1.49
CA ILE A 139 -11.43 8.13 0.31
C ILE A 139 -12.04 7.37 -0.87
N THR A 140 -13.18 7.84 -1.36
CA THR A 140 -13.78 7.35 -2.61
C THR A 140 -13.18 8.13 -3.76
N VAL A 141 -12.52 7.42 -4.69
CA VAL A 141 -11.93 8.00 -5.90
C VAL A 141 -12.66 7.50 -7.15
N THR A 142 -12.81 8.37 -8.14
CA THR A 142 -13.34 8.00 -9.46
C THR A 142 -12.39 8.43 -10.55
N PHE A 143 -12.38 7.70 -11.66
CA PHE A 143 -11.54 7.97 -12.83
C PHE A 143 -12.44 7.99 -14.05
N SER A 144 -12.30 9.01 -14.91
CA SER A 144 -13.05 9.07 -16.16
C SER A 144 -12.52 8.02 -17.14
N ALA A 145 -13.44 7.33 -17.81
CA ALA A 145 -13.13 6.41 -18.89
C ALA A 145 -13.18 7.09 -20.28
N ASP A 146 -13.58 8.37 -20.35
CA ASP A 146 -13.95 9.05 -21.61
C ASP A 146 -12.78 9.20 -22.57
N ASN A 147 -11.55 9.29 -22.04
CA ASN A 147 -10.32 9.49 -22.81
C ASN A 147 -9.43 8.25 -22.86
N LEU A 148 -9.97 7.07 -22.55
CA LEU A 148 -9.22 5.83 -22.70
C LEU A 148 -9.10 5.47 -24.19
N PRO A 149 -7.94 4.96 -24.65
CA PRO A 149 -7.79 4.49 -26.02
C PRO A 149 -8.75 3.33 -26.29
N ASP A 150 -9.17 3.15 -27.54
CA ASP A 150 -9.94 1.98 -27.96
C ASP A 150 -9.17 0.69 -27.64
N LEU A 151 -9.90 -0.36 -27.23
CA LEU A 151 -9.31 -1.65 -26.93
C LEU A 151 -9.14 -2.43 -28.25
N PRO A 152 -7.90 -2.75 -28.70
CA PRO A 152 -7.72 -3.50 -29.92
C PRO A 152 -8.33 -4.90 -29.83
N VAL A 153 -8.71 -5.47 -30.97
CA VAL A 153 -9.29 -6.83 -31.02
C VAL A 153 -8.30 -7.84 -30.43
N GLY A 154 -8.78 -8.67 -29.50
CA GLY A 154 -7.98 -9.70 -28.82
C GLY A 154 -7.20 -9.19 -27.60
N TRP A 155 -7.27 -7.90 -27.27
CA TRP A 155 -6.61 -7.35 -26.08
C TRP A 155 -7.53 -7.40 -24.86
N GLN A 156 -6.92 -7.44 -23.67
CA GLN A 156 -7.61 -7.32 -22.39
C GLN A 156 -7.17 -6.04 -21.69
N ARG A 157 -8.14 -5.30 -21.13
CA ARG A 157 -7.87 -4.15 -20.27
C ARG A 157 -7.80 -4.60 -18.80
N SER A 158 -6.82 -4.10 -18.07
CA SER A 158 -6.67 -4.30 -16.63
C SER A 158 -6.39 -2.96 -15.97
N PHE A 159 -6.68 -2.89 -14.67
CA PHE A 159 -6.54 -1.67 -13.88
C PHE A 159 -5.57 -1.90 -12.74
N ILE A 160 -4.69 -0.93 -12.52
CA ILE A 160 -3.77 -0.90 -11.38
C ILE A 160 -4.06 0.40 -10.64
N LEU A 161 -4.43 0.28 -9.37
CA LEU A 161 -4.46 1.43 -8.47
C LEU A 161 -3.05 1.64 -7.93
N PHE A 162 -2.41 2.72 -8.35
CA PHE A 162 -1.13 3.16 -7.80
C PHE A 162 -1.41 4.17 -6.68
N SER A 163 -0.86 3.91 -5.49
CA SER A 163 -0.93 4.82 -4.35
C SER A 163 0.49 5.11 -3.87
N ASP A 164 0.76 6.38 -3.62
CA ASP A 164 1.97 6.85 -2.96
C ASP A 164 1.63 7.32 -1.54
N GLY A 165 2.47 7.01 -0.56
CA GLY A 165 2.23 7.43 0.81
C GLY A 165 2.81 6.52 1.88
N TRP A 166 2.51 6.89 3.13
CA TRP A 166 3.05 6.24 4.33
C TRP A 166 1.95 5.65 5.19
N VAL A 167 2.32 4.60 5.93
CA VAL A 167 1.49 4.02 6.98
C VAL A 167 2.24 4.17 8.29
N LYS A 168 1.63 4.86 9.25
CA LYS A 168 2.11 4.92 10.62
C LYS A 168 1.24 4.00 11.48
N ASP A 169 1.89 3.04 12.14
CA ASP A 169 1.22 2.17 13.09
C ASP A 169 0.97 2.94 14.39
N ALA A 170 -0.20 2.72 14.98
CA ALA A 170 -0.52 3.22 16.30
C ALA A 170 -0.10 2.23 17.39
N ASP A 171 0.68 1.16 17.09
CA ASP A 171 1.22 0.23 18.08
C ASP A 171 1.92 0.97 19.23
N ILE A 172 1.79 0.49 20.47
CA ILE A 172 2.35 1.17 21.64
C ILE A 172 3.88 1.29 21.58
N ASN A 173 4.53 0.38 20.84
CA ASN A 173 5.97 0.38 20.64
C ASN A 173 6.40 1.22 19.43
N THR A 174 5.45 1.75 18.64
CA THR A 174 5.76 2.68 17.56
C THR A 174 6.12 4.05 18.13
N LEU A 175 7.17 4.65 17.58
CA LEU A 175 7.59 5.98 17.97
C LEU A 175 6.50 7.01 17.65
N ALA A 176 6.18 7.87 18.63
CA ALA A 176 5.09 8.83 18.55
C ALA A 176 3.73 8.18 18.18
N SER A 177 3.45 6.97 18.68
CA SER A 177 2.21 6.20 18.43
C SER A 177 0.92 6.84 18.92
N GLN A 178 1.01 7.89 19.73
CA GLN A 178 -0.14 8.63 20.24
C GLN A 178 -0.53 9.81 19.36
N THR A 179 0.31 10.19 18.38
CA THR A 179 0.11 11.37 17.53
C THR A 179 0.31 11.05 16.06
N VAL A 180 -0.44 11.73 15.19
CA VAL A 180 -0.24 11.61 13.74
C VAL A 180 1.12 12.18 13.34
N GLU A 181 1.54 13.25 14.00
CA GLU A 181 2.85 13.87 13.85
C GLU A 181 3.96 13.01 14.48
N PRO A 182 5.20 13.12 13.97
CA PRO A 182 5.61 13.95 12.83
C PRO A 182 5.15 13.37 11.49
N LEU A 183 4.79 14.25 10.54
CA LEU A 183 4.39 13.86 9.19
C LEU A 183 5.62 13.57 8.33
N PRO A 184 5.60 12.50 7.52
CA PRO A 184 6.68 12.18 6.59
C PRO A 184 6.63 13.09 5.36
N PHE A 185 7.74 13.14 4.63
CA PHE A 185 7.86 13.76 3.30
C PHE A 185 8.96 13.04 2.51
N HIS A 186 8.91 13.08 1.18
CA HIS A 186 9.73 12.23 0.30
C HIS A 186 11.24 12.45 0.46
N GLN A 187 11.67 13.68 0.78
CA GLN A 187 13.08 14.04 0.93
C GLN A 187 13.66 13.81 2.33
N MET A 188 12.87 13.27 3.28
CA MET A 188 13.37 12.98 4.62
C MET A 188 14.46 11.89 4.58
N SER A 189 15.53 12.04 5.35
CA SER A 189 16.60 11.03 5.37
C SER A 189 16.28 9.80 6.22
N ASP A 190 15.43 9.95 7.23
CA ASP A 190 14.94 8.89 8.11
C ASP A 190 13.55 9.25 8.67
N TYR A 191 12.89 8.30 9.33
CA TYR A 191 11.66 8.55 10.08
C TYR A 191 11.84 8.20 11.57
N PRO A 192 11.49 9.12 12.51
CA PRO A 192 11.00 10.47 12.31
C PRO A 192 11.99 11.37 11.55
N PRO A 193 11.50 12.33 10.75
CA PRO A 193 12.37 13.26 10.03
C PRO A 193 13.26 14.01 11.03
N PRO A 194 14.60 13.91 10.91
CA PRO A 194 15.50 14.77 11.67
C PRO A 194 15.53 16.20 11.12
N GLU A 195 15.14 16.40 9.85
CA GLU A 195 15.04 17.71 9.22
C GLU A 195 13.76 18.45 9.62
N ASP A 196 13.79 19.78 9.47
CA ASP A 196 12.61 20.61 9.64
C ASP A 196 11.56 20.25 8.58
N TYR A 197 10.29 20.22 9.00
CA TYR A 197 9.19 19.99 8.09
C TYR A 197 9.12 21.12 7.03
N PRO A 198 9.00 20.79 5.72
CA PRO A 198 9.12 21.77 4.65
C PRO A 198 8.16 22.97 4.82
N ALA A 199 8.72 24.19 4.81
CA ALA A 199 7.98 25.41 5.10
C ALA A 199 6.88 25.70 4.08
N GLU A 200 7.08 25.28 2.83
CA GLU A 200 6.12 25.34 1.73
C GLU A 200 4.82 24.57 2.01
N LEU A 201 4.87 23.52 2.83
CA LEU A 201 3.69 22.72 3.19
C LEU A 201 2.82 23.38 4.26
N ARG A 202 3.24 24.52 4.83
CA ARG A 202 2.48 25.23 5.86
C ARG A 202 1.11 25.71 5.37
N ALA A 203 1.04 26.23 4.14
CA ALA A 203 -0.23 26.71 3.57
C ALA A 203 -1.22 25.55 3.40
N TYR A 204 -0.75 24.45 2.82
CA TYR A 204 -1.51 23.21 2.68
C TYR A 204 -2.02 22.69 4.04
N ASN A 205 -1.16 22.62 5.07
CA ASN A 205 -1.57 22.15 6.39
C ASN A 205 -2.66 23.02 7.01
N LEU A 206 -2.55 24.35 6.89
CA LEU A 206 -3.55 25.28 7.43
C LEU A 206 -4.88 25.18 6.68
N GLU A 207 -4.84 24.92 5.38
CA GLU A 207 -6.04 24.80 4.55
C GLU A 207 -6.73 23.44 4.74
N TYR A 208 -5.97 22.34 4.64
CA TYR A 208 -6.49 20.98 4.54
C TYR A 208 -6.55 20.25 5.87
N ASN A 209 -5.53 20.37 6.72
CA ASN A 209 -5.43 19.60 7.96
C ASN A 209 -6.09 20.32 9.13
N THR A 210 -7.41 20.49 9.04
CA THR A 210 -8.22 21.25 10.01
C THR A 210 -9.10 20.37 10.90
N ARG A 211 -9.19 19.06 10.63
CA ARG A 211 -9.93 18.12 11.47
C ARG A 211 -9.08 17.72 12.67
N ARG A 212 -9.37 18.28 13.84
CA ARG A 212 -8.68 17.95 15.09
C ARG A 212 -9.22 16.64 15.67
N VAL A 213 -8.34 15.65 15.78
CA VAL A 213 -8.59 14.36 16.43
C VAL A 213 -7.88 14.33 17.79
N LYS A 214 -8.55 13.81 18.81
CA LYS A 214 -7.95 13.60 20.13
C LYS A 214 -7.47 12.16 20.23
N HIS A 215 -6.36 11.95 20.94
CA HIS A 215 -5.95 10.61 21.31
C HIS A 215 -6.96 10.03 22.31
N VAL A 216 -7.78 9.09 21.85
CA VAL A 216 -8.84 8.46 22.63
C VAL A 216 -8.72 6.95 22.49
N LEU A 217 -8.74 6.24 23.62
CA LEU A 217 -8.80 4.79 23.65
C LEU A 217 -10.23 4.34 23.35
N PRO A 218 -10.43 3.22 22.63
CA PRO A 218 -11.76 2.65 22.48
C PRO A 218 -12.34 2.33 23.87
N PRO A 219 -13.67 2.46 24.05
CA PRO A 219 -14.31 2.09 25.30
C PRO A 219 -14.04 0.61 25.61
N LEU A 220 -13.91 0.27 26.89
CA LEU A 220 -13.89 -1.12 27.32
C LEU A 220 -15.26 -1.72 26.98
N GLU A 221 -15.27 -2.86 26.28
CA GLU A 221 -16.50 -3.64 26.12
C GLU A 221 -16.90 -4.18 27.50
N GLU A 222 -18.14 -3.91 27.93
CA GLU A 222 -18.74 -4.52 29.13
C GLU A 222 -19.02 -6.01 28.92
#